data_AF-A0A2P4NK29-F1
#
_entry.id   AF-A0A2P4NK29-F1
#
_cell.length_a   1.000
_cell.length_b   1.000
_cell.length_c   1.000
_cell.angle_alpha   90.00
_cell.angle_beta   90.00
_cell.angle_gamma   90.00
#
_symmetry.space_group_name_H-M   'P 1'
#
loop_
_entity.id
_entity.type
_entity.pdbx_description
1 polymer ?
#
loop_
_entity_poly.entity_id
_entity_poly.type
_entity_poly.pdbx_seq_one_letter_code
_entity_poly.pdbx_strand_id
1 'polypeptide(L)'
;MEMFSRLVHVLPCKLEYLNLHFNYQIRKNVWEVFLKNLKHIFIKKLLFKINNLFDDILPYIKEYIMKEQRTEYLAIEGRIETQIVTMTDELKEFESYNIKVKEYNNLYIKAYDKFIDEMY
;
A
#
# COMPACT_ATOMS: atom_id res chain seq x y z
N MET A 1 6.49 16.60 4.50
CA MET A 1 5.19 16.27 3.87
C MET A 1 5.16 16.58 2.38
N GLU A 2 5.73 17.71 1.92
CA GLU A 2 5.81 18.04 0.48
C GLU A 2 6.47 16.95 -0.39
N MET A 3 7.51 16.28 0.13
CA MET A 3 8.22 15.21 -0.57
C MET A 3 7.30 14.04 -0.97
N PHE A 4 6.31 13.72 -0.14
CA PHE A 4 5.41 12.59 -0.37
C PHE A 4 4.44 12.85 -1.53
N SER A 5 3.94 14.09 -1.64
CA SER A 5 3.10 14.50 -2.76
C SER A 5 3.89 14.55 -4.08
N ARG A 6 5.20 14.85 -4.03
CA ARG A 6 6.08 14.88 -5.20
C ARG A 6 6.48 13.50 -5.71
N LEU A 7 6.50 12.48 -4.84
CA LEU A 7 6.84 11.10 -5.19
C LEU A 7 5.99 10.61 -6.37
N VAL A 8 4.69 10.87 -6.35
CA VAL A 8 3.77 10.38 -7.38
C VAL A 8 4.11 10.91 -8.78
N HIS A 9 4.68 12.11 -8.87
CA HIS A 9 5.04 12.72 -10.15
C HIS A 9 6.29 12.10 -10.79
N VAL A 10 7.11 11.38 -10.03
CA VAL A 10 8.32 10.71 -10.55
C VAL A 10 8.13 9.21 -10.74
N LEU A 11 7.03 8.64 -10.25
CA LEU A 11 6.74 7.22 -10.42
C LEU A 11 6.32 6.93 -11.87
N PRO A 12 6.82 5.84 -12.48
CA PRO A 12 6.38 5.40 -13.80
C PRO A 12 4.91 4.95 -13.76
N CYS A 13 4.22 5.00 -14.90
CA CYS A 13 2.81 4.60 -15.02
C CYS A 13 2.56 3.11 -14.68
N LYS A 14 3.60 2.27 -14.68
CA LYS A 14 3.54 0.86 -14.27
C LYS A 14 4.71 0.54 -13.35
N LEU A 15 4.41 -0.08 -12.21
CA LEU A 15 5.37 -0.52 -11.21
C LEU A 15 5.11 -1.99 -10.85
N GLU A 16 6.18 -2.77 -10.72
CA GLU A 16 6.08 -4.16 -10.24
C GLU A 16 5.82 -4.20 -8.73
N TYR A 17 6.41 -3.26 -7.99
CA TYR A 17 6.40 -3.26 -6.53
C TYR A 17 6.48 -1.84 -5.97
N LEU A 18 5.60 -1.52 -5.02
CA LEU A 18 5.69 -0.33 -4.19
C LEU A 18 5.34 -0.70 -2.75
N ASN A 19 6.26 -0.45 -1.82
CA ASN A 19 6.04 -0.62 -0.39
C ASN A 19 6.22 0.71 0.32
N LEU A 20 5.15 1.17 0.98
CA LEU A 20 5.11 2.45 1.66
C LEU A 20 5.00 2.21 3.17
N HIS A 21 6.05 2.61 3.89
CA HIS A 21 6.15 2.43 5.33
C HIS A 21 6.15 3.80 6.03
N PHE A 22 5.14 4.03 6.87
CA PHE A 22 4.94 5.28 7.59
C PHE A 22 5.00 5.04 9.10
N ASN A 23 6.10 5.48 9.70
CA ASN A 23 6.36 5.36 11.13
C ASN A 23 5.61 6.40 11.98
N TYR A 24 5.05 7.44 11.36
CA TYR A 24 4.38 8.55 12.04
C TYR A 24 2.98 8.75 11.50
N GLN A 25 2.14 9.39 12.32
CA GLN A 25 0.77 9.66 11.92
C GLN A 25 0.73 10.64 10.74
N ILE A 26 0.08 10.22 9.65
CA ILE A 26 -0.15 11.07 8.47
C ILE A 26 -1.54 11.68 8.54
N ARG A 27 -1.64 12.99 8.28
CA ARG A 27 -2.92 13.69 8.21
C ARG A 27 -3.76 13.17 7.05
N LYS A 28 -5.06 13.03 7.29
CA LYS A 28 -6.06 12.54 6.31
C LYS A 28 -5.97 13.19 4.93
N ASN A 29 -5.85 14.52 4.88
CA ASN A 29 -5.75 15.27 3.62
C ASN A 29 -4.52 14.91 2.77
N VAL A 30 -3.42 14.50 3.41
CA VAL A 30 -2.21 14.08 2.70
C VAL A 30 -2.41 12.71 2.06
N TRP A 31 -3.11 11.80 2.74
CA TRP A 31 -3.49 10.51 2.16
C TRP A 31 -4.39 10.68 0.95
N GLU A 32 -5.39 11.54 1.07
CA GLU A 32 -6.32 11.83 -0.02
C GLU A 32 -5.59 12.32 -1.28
N VAL A 33 -4.74 13.34 -1.13
CA VAL A 33 -3.98 13.90 -2.26
C VAL A 33 -3.04 12.85 -2.86
N PHE A 34 -2.34 12.09 -2.03
CA PHE A 34 -1.41 11.07 -2.49
C PHE A 34 -2.12 9.95 -3.28
N LEU A 35 -3.15 9.34 -2.69
CA LEU A 35 -3.88 8.23 -3.30
C LEU A 35 -4.64 8.68 -4.56
N LYS A 36 -5.19 9.90 -4.56
CA LYS A 36 -5.80 10.50 -5.76
C LYS A 36 -4.81 10.62 -6.90
N ASN A 37 -3.56 11.00 -6.61
CA ASN A 37 -2.53 11.12 -7.64
C ASN A 37 -2.08 9.75 -8.17
N LEU A 38 -2.24 8.65 -7.40
CA LEU A 38 -1.93 7.29 -7.87
C LEU A 38 -2.92 6.74 -8.90
N LYS A 39 -4.05 7.41 -9.18
CA LYS A 39 -5.08 6.96 -10.14
C LYS A 39 -4.56 6.58 -11.52
N HIS A 40 -3.45 7.17 -11.96
CA HIS A 40 -2.87 6.91 -13.29
C HIS A 40 -1.75 5.86 -13.27
N ILE A 41 -1.40 5.35 -12.10
CA ILE A 41 -0.30 4.41 -11.91
C ILE A 41 -0.87 3.04 -11.59
N PHE A 42 -0.44 2.03 -12.35
CA PHE A 42 -0.70 0.64 -12.02
C PHE A 42 0.49 0.08 -11.23
N ILE A 43 0.22 -0.52 -10.08
CA ILE A 43 1.23 -1.09 -9.19
C ILE A 43 0.87 -2.54 -8.95
N LYS A 44 1.64 -3.49 -9.47
CA LYS A 44 1.27 -4.90 -9.36
C LYS A 44 1.21 -5.38 -7.91
N LYS A 45 2.21 -5.02 -7.09
CA LYS A 45 2.25 -5.32 -5.65
C LYS A 45 2.33 -4.02 -4.85
N LEU A 46 1.23 -3.67 -4.19
CA LEU A 46 1.13 -2.46 -3.37
C LEU A 46 1.03 -2.83 -1.89
N LEU A 47 1.97 -2.33 -1.10
CA LEU A 47 2.03 -2.59 0.34
C LEU A 47 1.98 -1.27 1.11
N PHE A 48 1.18 -1.25 2.17
CA PHE A 48 1.14 -0.19 3.16
C PHE A 48 1.46 -0.72 4.54
N LYS A 49 2.37 -0.06 5.24
CA LYS A 49 2.60 -0.24 6.67
C LYS A 49 2.41 1.10 7.35
N ILE A 50 1.34 1.23 8.12
CA ILE A 50 0.85 2.52 8.62
C ILE A 50 0.67 2.50 10.15
N ASN A 51 1.16 3.54 10.81
CA ASN A 51 0.91 3.82 12.24
C ASN A 51 -0.32 4.75 12.45
N ASN A 52 -1.32 4.66 11.57
CA ASN A 52 -2.55 5.46 11.60
C ASN A 52 -3.75 4.61 12.05
N LEU A 53 -4.82 5.28 12.48
CA LEU A 53 -6.17 4.71 12.42
C LEU A 53 -6.48 4.33 10.97
N PHE A 54 -6.60 3.02 10.71
CA PHE A 54 -6.91 2.47 9.40
C PHE A 54 -8.16 3.10 8.77
N ASP A 55 -9.13 3.45 9.62
CA ASP A 55 -10.37 4.14 9.25
C ASP A 55 -10.14 5.47 8.51
N ASP A 56 -9.03 6.16 8.77
CA ASP A 56 -8.74 7.44 8.13
C ASP A 56 -8.29 7.30 6.67
N ILE A 57 -7.67 6.16 6.31
CA ILE A 57 -7.07 5.92 4.99
C ILE A 57 -7.90 4.95 4.14
N LEU A 58 -8.58 3.98 4.76
CA LEU A 58 -9.34 2.94 4.07
C LEU A 58 -10.34 3.50 3.04
N PRO A 59 -11.14 4.54 3.33
CA PRO A 59 -12.07 5.09 2.34
C PRO A 59 -11.37 5.54 1.05
N TYR A 60 -10.18 6.13 1.17
CA TYR A 60 -9.40 6.61 0.04
C TYR A 60 -8.73 5.48 -0.73
N ILE A 61 -8.28 4.41 -0.06
CA ILE A 61 -7.77 3.21 -0.72
C ILE A 61 -8.91 2.56 -1.53
N LYS A 62 -10.11 2.46 -0.95
CA LYS A 62 -11.29 1.96 -1.67
C LYS A 62 -11.61 2.83 -2.89
N GLU A 63 -11.65 4.14 -2.71
CA GLU A 63 -11.95 5.13 -3.76
C GLU A 63 -10.97 5.05 -4.95
N TYR A 64 -9.67 5.03 -4.66
CA TYR A 64 -8.63 5.31 -5.66
C TYR A 64 -7.79 4.11 -6.09
N ILE A 65 -7.76 3.04 -5.27
CA ILE A 65 -7.04 1.81 -5.58
C ILE A 65 -8.01 0.69 -5.94
N MET A 66 -9.04 0.47 -5.13
CA MET A 66 -9.98 -0.65 -5.32
C MET A 66 -10.90 -0.44 -6.52
N LYS A 67 -11.71 0.64 -6.51
CA LYS A 67 -12.67 0.92 -7.59
C LYS A 67 -11.98 1.06 -8.94
N GLU A 68 -10.79 1.66 -8.95
CA GLU A 68 -10.00 1.89 -10.14
C GLU A 68 -9.13 0.67 -10.53
N GLN A 69 -9.10 -0.40 -9.73
CA GLN A 69 -8.29 -1.61 -9.94
C GLN A 69 -6.80 -1.31 -10.21
N ARG A 70 -6.18 -0.45 -9.39
CA ARG A 70 -4.79 0.00 -9.59
C ARG A 70 -3.72 -0.99 -9.12
N THR A 71 -4.12 -2.11 -8.52
CA THR A 71 -3.19 -3.12 -8.03
C THR A 71 -3.71 -4.54 -8.25
N GLU A 72 -2.80 -5.49 -8.43
CA GLU A 72 -3.15 -6.92 -8.46
C GLU A 72 -3.07 -7.53 -7.06
N TYR A 73 -2.06 -7.11 -6.27
CA TYR A 73 -1.82 -7.60 -4.92
C TYR A 73 -1.80 -6.44 -3.93
N LEU A 74 -2.58 -6.56 -2.86
CA LEU A 74 -2.65 -5.55 -1.80
C LEU A 74 -2.30 -6.19 -0.46
N ALA A 75 -1.42 -5.54 0.30
CA ALA A 75 -1.25 -5.84 1.71
C ALA A 75 -1.24 -4.55 2.52
N ILE A 76 -1.99 -4.52 3.61
CA ILE A 76 -2.03 -3.40 4.53
C ILE A 76 -1.82 -3.92 5.94
N GLU A 77 -0.81 -3.38 6.61
CA GLU A 77 -0.53 -3.63 8.03
C GLU A 77 -0.71 -2.33 8.80
N GLY A 78 -1.69 -2.33 9.70
CA GLY A 78 -1.90 -1.23 10.63
C GLY A 78 -1.20 -1.50 11.95
N ARG A 79 -0.75 -0.45 12.63
CA ARG A 79 -0.32 -0.53 14.03
C ARG A 79 -1.08 0.48 14.86
N ILE A 80 -1.72 0.00 15.91
CA ILE A 80 -2.34 0.82 16.95
C ILE A 80 -1.47 0.67 18.19
N GLU A 81 -0.83 1.77 18.60
CA GLU A 81 0.15 1.82 19.69
C GLU A 81 1.31 0.81 19.51
N THR A 82 1.18 -0.37 20.10
CA THR A 82 2.18 -1.45 20.11
C THR A 82 1.69 -2.73 19.43
N GLN A 83 0.40 -2.83 19.09
CA GLN A 83 -0.19 -4.03 18.50
C GLN A 83 -0.26 -3.91 16.97
N ILE A 84 0.20 -4.97 16.29
CA ILE A 84 0.03 -5.13 14.84
C ILE A 84 -1.39 -5.62 14.61
N VAL A 85 -2.14 -4.89 13.80
CA VAL A 85 -3.49 -5.26 13.40
C VAL A 85 -3.47 -5.62 11.93
N THR A 86 -3.66 -6.91 11.64
CA THR A 86 -3.87 -7.44 10.29
C THR A 86 -5.36 -7.52 10.03
N MET A 87 -5.87 -6.71 9.11
CA MET A 87 -7.31 -6.51 8.93
C MET A 87 -7.86 -7.28 7.73
N THR A 88 -7.63 -8.60 7.71
CA THR A 88 -8.03 -9.47 6.59
C THR A 88 -9.52 -9.42 6.27
N ASP A 89 -10.41 -9.23 7.26
CA ASP A 89 -11.86 -9.25 7.02
C ASP A 89 -12.39 -8.00 6.29
N GLU A 90 -11.96 -6.80 6.67
CA GLU A 90 -12.35 -5.56 5.98
C GLU A 90 -11.77 -5.46 4.57
N LEU A 91 -10.69 -6.19 4.33
CA LEU A 91 -10.06 -6.27 3.02
C LEU A 91 -10.70 -7.34 2.12
N LYS A 92 -11.60 -8.21 2.61
CA LYS A 92 -12.31 -9.19 1.76
C LYS A 92 -13.10 -8.54 0.62
N GLU A 93 -13.60 -7.32 0.83
CA GLU A 93 -14.29 -6.57 -0.23
C GLU A 93 -13.41 -6.38 -1.47
N PHE A 94 -12.09 -6.22 -1.29
CA PHE A 94 -11.15 -6.01 -2.40
C PHE A 94 -11.05 -7.21 -3.32
N GLU A 95 -11.26 -8.42 -2.81
CA GLU A 95 -11.25 -9.65 -3.62
C GLU A 95 -12.37 -9.64 -4.66
N SER A 96 -13.52 -8.98 -4.38
CA SER A 96 -14.61 -8.80 -5.34
C SER A 96 -14.24 -7.89 -6.53
N TYR A 97 -13.17 -7.10 -6.39
CA TYR A 97 -12.59 -6.25 -7.44
C TYR A 97 -11.38 -6.91 -8.12
N ASN A 98 -11.21 -8.24 -7.98
CA ASN A 98 -10.07 -9.01 -8.47
C ASN A 98 -8.71 -8.60 -7.88
N ILE A 99 -8.72 -7.98 -6.70
CA ILE A 99 -7.49 -7.61 -5.99
C ILE A 99 -7.17 -8.71 -4.97
N LYS A 100 -6.00 -9.33 -5.12
CA LYS A 100 -5.53 -10.40 -4.23
C LYS A 100 -4.98 -9.81 -2.95
N VAL A 101 -5.73 -9.93 -1.86
CA VAL A 101 -5.26 -9.50 -0.54
C VAL A 101 -4.32 -10.54 0.04
N LYS A 102 -3.17 -10.09 0.56
CA LYS A 102 -2.18 -10.94 1.22
C LYS A 102 -1.70 -10.28 2.51
N GLU A 103 -1.19 -11.11 3.42
CA GLU A 103 -0.48 -10.60 4.58
C GLU A 103 0.78 -9.83 4.16
N TYR A 104 1.12 -8.78 4.90
CA TYR A 104 2.25 -7.90 4.58
C TYR A 104 3.55 -8.68 4.43
N ASN A 105 3.84 -9.59 5.36
CA ASN A 105 5.06 -10.41 5.34
C ASN A 105 5.16 -11.33 4.12
N ASN A 106 4.03 -11.73 3.51
CA ASN A 106 4.03 -12.58 2.32
C ASN A 106 4.39 -11.82 1.03
N LEU A 107 4.18 -10.50 1.01
CA LEU A 107 4.57 -9.65 -0.12
C LEU A 107 5.85 -8.85 0.16
N TYR A 108 6.29 -8.76 1.41
CA TYR A 108 7.47 -8.01 1.80
C TYR A 108 8.75 -8.66 1.25
N ILE A 109 9.53 -7.89 0.50
CA ILE A 109 10.82 -8.35 -0.02
C ILE A 109 11.89 -7.97 0.99
N LYS A 110 12.56 -8.96 1.61
CA LYS A 110 13.73 -8.67 2.46
C LYS A 110 14.93 -8.43 1.56
N ALA A 111 15.81 -7.51 1.95
CA ALA A 111 17.02 -7.21 1.20
C ALA A 111 17.87 -8.47 0.93
N TYR A 112 17.96 -9.37 1.92
CA TYR A 112 18.73 -10.62 1.82
C TYR A 112 18.11 -11.67 0.89
N ASP A 113 16.80 -11.63 0.61
CA ASP A 113 16.14 -12.60 -0.26
C ASP A 113 16.58 -12.44 -1.74
N LYS A 114 17.09 -11.26 -2.12
CA LYS A 114 17.59 -10.99 -3.48
C LYS A 114 19.05 -11.40 -3.72
N PHE A 115 19.85 -11.56 -2.68
CA PHE A 115 21.28 -11.86 -2.80
C PHE A 115 21.57 -13.36 -2.91
N ILE A 116 20.61 -14.23 -2.58
CA ILE A 116 20.79 -15.68 -2.63
C ILE A 116 20.82 -16.20 -4.09
N ASP A 117 20.16 -15.52 -5.03
CA ASP A 117 20.10 -15.92 -6.44
C ASP A 117 21.36 -15.54 -7.24
N GLU A 118 22.25 -14.68 -6.71
CA GLU A 118 23.49 -14.26 -7.40
C GLU A 118 24.74 -15.07 -6.97
N MET A 119 24.59 -16.04 -6.05
CA MET A 119 25.71 -16.83 -5.51
C MET A 119 25.73 -18.31 -5.94
N TYR A 120 24.89 -18.71 -6.90
CA TYR A 120 24.87 -20.05 -7.51
C TYR A 120 24.84 -19.95 -9.03
#